data_AF-A0A4Q6GRI3-F1
#
_entry.id   AF-A0A4Q6GRI3-F1
#
_cell.length_a   1.000
_cell.length_b   1.000
_cell.length_c   1.000
_cell.angle_alpha   90.00
_cell.angle_beta   90.00
_cell.angle_gamma   90.00
#
_symmetry.space_group_name_H-M   'P 1'
#
loop_
_entity.id
_entity.type
_entity.pdbx_description
1 polymer ?
#
loop_
_entity_poly.entity_id
_entity_poly.type
_entity_poly.pdbx_seq_one_letter_code
_entity_poly.pdbx_strand_id
1 'polypeptide(L)'
;MKRSIIGAAVLFFASLSGLASAAPVTSASLSGGNAVWTIGQNGALGLNVIDANLGGQTDAFDNALAFQVGGFAYSSGANFDLSGQTVTGNMASIAGLNVFVQYYADASSPTLRTLITLSNTGAGSVSTTVRLQNNVGSDSATRTIATSSGDTAFTAADRWIITDDDNGSGGDPANTHVLWGSNGQAPANVGLTVFSASGTQGVLADFALDIAAGTTESLMFFNQLYTSGSAAQAGVVGFNDLTSTNPLLAGLSPAQLSQIQNWEFEAQAVPEPSVIALMGLGLAGLRLSRRTSKSGRRAA
;
A
#
# COMPACT_ATOMS: atom_id res chain seq x y z
N MET A 1 -49.77 36.71 30.85
CA MET A 1 -48.30 36.73 31.10
C MET A 1 -47.59 36.20 29.87
N LYS A 2 -46.87 37.05 29.13
CA LYS A 2 -46.08 36.68 27.94
C LYS A 2 -44.74 36.11 28.41
N ARG A 3 -44.39 34.87 28.04
CA ARG A 3 -43.05 34.30 28.26
C ARG A 3 -42.26 34.40 26.97
N SER A 4 -41.19 35.19 27.02
CA SER A 4 -40.17 35.33 25.97
C SER A 4 -39.16 34.21 26.12
N ILE A 5 -38.83 33.50 25.03
CA ILE A 5 -37.77 32.49 24.97
C ILE A 5 -36.61 33.13 24.21
N ILE A 6 -35.51 33.39 24.92
CA ILE A 6 -34.25 33.87 24.35
C ILE A 6 -33.48 32.65 23.87
N GLY A 7 -33.36 32.47 22.56
CA GLY A 7 -32.52 31.45 21.95
C GLY A 7 -31.05 31.87 21.96
N ALA A 8 -30.20 31.11 22.65
CA ALA A 8 -28.75 31.28 22.59
C ALA A 8 -28.22 30.68 21.28
N ALA A 9 -27.63 31.51 20.43
CA ALA A 9 -26.91 31.06 19.24
C ALA A 9 -25.53 30.53 19.66
N VAL A 10 -25.33 29.22 19.52
CA VAL A 10 -24.01 28.58 19.67
C VAL A 10 -23.24 28.81 18.36
N LEU A 11 -22.19 29.63 18.43
CA LEU A 11 -21.26 29.84 17.32
C LEU A 11 -20.26 28.67 17.30
N PHE A 12 -20.36 27.79 16.30
CA PHE A 12 -19.32 26.80 16.01
C PHE A 12 -18.16 27.48 15.28
N PHE A 13 -17.02 27.65 15.95
CA PHE A 13 -15.76 27.94 15.28
C PHE A 13 -15.22 26.64 14.69
N ALA A 14 -15.45 26.42 13.39
CA ALA A 14 -14.71 25.41 12.64
C ALA A 14 -13.27 25.90 12.48
N SER A 15 -12.33 25.28 13.19
CA SER A 15 -10.91 25.48 12.92
C SER A 15 -10.62 24.95 11.51
N LEU A 16 -10.42 25.84 10.54
CA LEU A 16 -9.77 25.48 9.28
C LEU A 16 -8.32 25.14 9.61
N SER A 17 -8.04 23.87 9.89
CA SER A 17 -6.69 23.33 9.80
C SER A 17 -6.25 23.56 8.36
N GLY A 18 -5.24 24.40 8.16
CA GLY A 18 -4.71 24.68 6.82
C GLY A 18 -4.32 23.38 6.16
N LEU A 19 -4.98 23.03 5.05
CA LEU A 19 -4.51 21.98 4.16
C LEU A 19 -3.16 22.47 3.64
N ALA A 20 -2.07 21.85 4.09
CA ALA A 20 -0.77 22.08 3.49
C ALA A 20 -0.90 21.71 2.00
N SER A 21 -0.83 22.72 1.12
CA SER A 21 -0.80 22.49 -0.32
C SER A 21 0.48 21.71 -0.63
N ALA A 22 0.35 20.60 -1.35
CA ALA A 22 1.51 19.94 -1.91
C ALA A 22 2.27 20.93 -2.80
N ALA A 23 3.59 20.90 -2.73
CA ALA A 23 4.46 21.74 -3.54
C ALA A 23 5.04 20.90 -4.68
N PRO A 24 4.98 21.36 -5.94
CA PRO A 24 5.62 20.68 -7.04
C PRO A 24 7.14 20.78 -6.89
N VAL A 25 7.83 19.64 -6.96
CA VAL A 25 9.28 19.52 -6.88
C VAL A 25 9.81 18.63 -8.01
N THR A 26 11.08 18.80 -8.37
CA THR A 26 11.78 17.97 -9.37
C THR A 26 12.57 16.81 -8.73
N SER A 27 12.83 16.93 -7.43
CA SER A 27 13.53 15.97 -6.57
C SER A 27 13.01 16.11 -5.15
N ALA A 28 12.97 15.02 -4.39
CA ALA A 28 12.61 15.04 -2.97
C ALA A 28 13.48 14.07 -2.17
N SER A 29 13.62 14.36 -0.87
CA SER A 29 14.15 13.40 0.08
C SER A 29 13.04 13.04 1.07
N LEU A 30 12.77 11.75 1.22
CA LEU A 30 11.95 11.23 2.30
C LEU A 30 12.87 10.65 3.37
N SER A 31 12.55 10.85 4.65
CA SER A 31 13.34 10.31 5.78
C SER A 31 12.45 9.45 6.66
N GLY A 32 12.90 8.29 7.08
CA GLY A 32 12.10 7.36 7.88
C GLY A 32 12.99 6.51 8.76
N GLY A 33 12.74 6.50 10.08
CA GLY A 33 13.73 6.00 11.04
C GLY A 33 15.07 6.71 10.84
N ASN A 34 16.12 5.94 10.48
CA ASN A 34 17.45 6.44 10.13
C ASN A 34 17.78 6.29 8.62
N ALA A 35 16.78 6.01 7.79
CA ALA A 35 16.93 5.95 6.34
C ALA A 35 16.55 7.26 5.66
N VAL A 36 17.18 7.52 4.51
CA VAL A 36 16.82 8.61 3.60
C VAL A 36 16.72 8.06 2.18
N TRP A 37 15.63 8.38 1.49
CA TRP A 37 15.40 8.02 0.09
C TRP A 37 15.37 9.27 -0.77
N THR A 38 16.23 9.33 -1.78
CA THR A 38 16.27 10.42 -2.77
C THR A 38 15.40 10.03 -3.95
N ILE A 39 14.31 10.74 -4.17
CA ILE A 39 13.35 10.51 -5.25
C ILE A 39 13.58 11.53 -6.35
N GLY A 40 13.52 11.08 -7.60
CA GLY A 40 13.58 11.96 -8.76
C GLY A 40 13.18 11.27 -10.04
N GLN A 41 13.54 11.89 -11.16
CA GLN A 41 13.20 11.45 -12.51
C GLN A 41 14.46 11.03 -13.26
N ASN A 42 14.43 9.83 -13.82
CA ASN A 42 15.42 9.33 -14.76
C ASN A 42 14.78 9.25 -16.16
N GLY A 43 15.45 9.78 -17.19
CA GLY A 43 14.87 9.86 -18.54
C GLY A 43 14.46 8.52 -19.15
N ALA A 44 15.11 7.42 -18.76
CA ALA A 44 14.79 6.07 -19.25
C ALA A 44 13.87 5.28 -18.31
N LEU A 45 13.94 5.54 -17.00
CA LEU A 45 13.23 4.75 -15.97
C LEU A 45 12.01 5.46 -15.38
N GLY A 46 11.86 6.76 -15.65
CA GLY A 46 10.78 7.59 -15.15
C GLY A 46 10.97 7.98 -13.68
N LEU A 47 9.89 8.06 -12.92
CA LEU A 47 9.93 8.43 -11.50
C LEU A 47 10.43 7.25 -10.67
N ASN A 48 11.51 7.45 -9.93
CA ASN A 48 12.21 6.38 -9.22
C ASN A 48 12.88 6.89 -7.93
N VAL A 49 13.36 5.96 -7.10
CA VAL A 49 14.30 6.26 -6.02
C VAL A 49 15.70 6.24 -6.64
N ILE A 50 16.34 7.41 -6.72
CA ILE A 50 17.68 7.58 -7.28
C ILE A 50 18.70 6.83 -6.43
N ASP A 51 18.64 7.04 -5.11
CA ASP A 51 19.54 6.43 -4.12
C ASP A 51 18.84 6.40 -2.74
N ALA A 52 19.30 5.53 -1.85
CA ALA A 52 18.94 5.55 -0.44
C ALA A 52 20.12 5.18 0.48
N ASN A 53 20.08 5.71 1.69
CA ASN A 53 21.10 5.48 2.72
C ASN A 53 20.46 5.13 4.07
N LEU A 54 21.24 4.51 4.95
CA LEU A 54 20.82 4.09 6.29
C LEU A 54 21.90 4.38 7.33
N GLY A 55 21.68 5.40 8.17
CA GLY A 55 22.47 5.62 9.38
C GLY A 55 24.00 5.68 9.20
N GLY A 56 24.48 6.05 8.00
CA GLY A 56 25.90 6.11 7.64
C GLY A 56 26.33 5.12 6.55
N GLN A 57 25.54 4.09 6.27
CA GLN A 57 25.70 3.25 5.08
C GLN A 57 25.03 3.93 3.88
N THR A 58 25.67 3.90 2.73
CA THR A 58 25.22 4.55 1.49
C THR A 58 24.94 3.51 0.41
N ASP A 59 24.45 3.93 -0.75
CA ASP A 59 24.37 3.06 -1.93
C ASP A 59 23.44 1.86 -1.75
N ALA A 60 22.27 2.08 -1.15
CA ALA A 60 21.26 1.03 -1.06
C ALA A 60 20.59 0.77 -2.41
N PHE A 61 20.58 1.77 -3.30
CA PHE A 61 19.78 1.78 -4.53
C PHE A 61 20.45 2.55 -5.66
N ASP A 62 20.19 2.07 -6.87
CA ASP A 62 20.80 2.59 -8.08
C ASP A 62 19.75 2.84 -9.18
N ASN A 63 18.85 3.78 -8.92
CA ASN A 63 17.59 3.97 -9.64
C ASN A 63 16.53 2.87 -9.38
N ALA A 64 16.31 2.56 -8.11
CA ALA A 64 15.32 1.61 -7.64
C ALA A 64 13.86 2.05 -7.79
N LEU A 65 12.95 1.09 -7.66
CA LEU A 65 11.50 1.29 -7.62
C LEU A 65 10.94 1.98 -8.87
N ALA A 66 11.60 1.76 -10.00
CA ALA A 66 11.09 2.18 -11.30
C ALA A 66 9.99 1.23 -11.77
N PHE A 67 8.96 1.78 -12.41
CA PHE A 67 7.82 1.00 -12.91
C PHE A 67 7.68 1.11 -14.43
N GLN A 68 7.33 -0.02 -15.05
CA GLN A 68 6.79 -0.03 -16.41
C GLN A 68 5.37 -0.58 -16.41
N VAL A 69 4.51 0.00 -17.24
CA VAL A 69 3.14 -0.48 -17.49
C VAL A 69 2.99 -0.77 -18.98
N GLY A 70 2.69 -2.01 -19.33
CA GLY A 70 2.60 -2.43 -20.74
C GLY A 70 3.90 -2.22 -21.52
N GLY A 71 5.05 -2.28 -20.84
CA GLY A 71 6.38 -2.05 -21.41
C GLY A 71 6.83 -0.59 -21.50
N PHE A 72 6.03 0.37 -21.01
CA PHE A 72 6.39 1.78 -20.99
C PHE A 72 6.69 2.26 -19.57
N ALA A 73 7.82 2.96 -19.38
CA ALA A 73 8.19 3.52 -18.09
C ALA A 73 7.16 4.56 -17.62
N TYR A 74 6.83 4.53 -16.33
CA TYR A 74 6.01 5.56 -15.70
C TYR A 74 6.84 6.79 -15.36
N SER A 75 6.50 7.93 -15.97
CA SER A 75 7.06 9.23 -15.61
C SER A 75 5.96 10.17 -15.11
N SER A 76 6.21 10.84 -13.99
CA SER A 76 5.40 11.98 -13.53
C SER A 76 5.61 13.28 -14.33
N GLY A 77 6.41 13.28 -15.40
CA GLY A 77 6.83 14.49 -16.09
C GLY A 77 7.88 15.28 -15.30
N ALA A 78 7.93 16.60 -15.50
CA ALA A 78 9.00 17.44 -14.94
C ALA A 78 8.95 17.62 -13.42
N ASN A 79 7.78 17.41 -12.81
CA ASN A 79 7.59 17.61 -11.38
C ASN A 79 6.70 16.52 -10.77
N PHE A 80 6.61 16.54 -9.44
CA PHE A 80 5.72 15.72 -8.63
C PHE A 80 5.47 16.41 -7.30
N ASP A 81 4.48 15.94 -6.57
CA ASP A 81 4.02 16.57 -5.34
C ASP A 81 4.71 15.96 -4.12
N LEU A 82 5.26 16.81 -3.25
CA LEU A 82 5.71 16.41 -1.92
C LEU A 82 4.74 16.96 -0.86
N SER A 83 4.22 16.08 -0.01
CA SER A 83 3.38 16.44 1.14
C SER A 83 3.71 15.57 2.35
N GLY A 84 4.33 16.19 3.36
CA GLY A 84 4.82 15.47 4.53
C GLY A 84 5.80 14.36 4.14
N GLN A 85 5.44 13.13 4.48
CA GLN A 85 6.24 11.92 4.25
C GLN A 85 5.91 11.21 2.93
N THR A 86 5.15 11.86 2.06
CA THR A 86 4.63 11.26 0.84
C THR A 86 5.06 12.05 -0.39
N VAL A 87 5.66 11.37 -1.36
CA VAL A 87 5.76 11.85 -2.74
C VAL A 87 4.63 11.24 -3.56
N THR A 88 3.93 12.05 -4.34
CA THR A 88 2.92 11.62 -5.31
C THR A 88 3.30 12.10 -6.70
N GLY A 89 3.54 11.15 -7.61
CA GLY A 89 3.75 11.46 -9.02
C GLY A 89 2.46 11.92 -9.70
N ASN A 90 2.59 12.82 -10.67
CA ASN A 90 1.49 13.20 -11.55
C ASN A 90 0.93 12.01 -12.33
N MET A 91 -0.36 12.07 -12.63
CA MET A 91 -1.03 11.09 -13.47
C MET A 91 -0.47 11.09 -14.90
N ALA A 92 -0.16 9.92 -15.42
CA ALA A 92 0.27 9.68 -16.79
C ALA A 92 -0.70 8.72 -17.50
N SER A 93 -0.96 8.96 -18.78
CA SER A 93 -1.73 8.01 -19.60
C SER A 93 -0.78 7.00 -20.24
N ILE A 94 -0.87 5.73 -19.83
CA ILE A 94 0.04 4.66 -20.26
C ILE A 94 -0.80 3.43 -20.61
N ALA A 95 -0.60 2.87 -21.81
CA ALA A 95 -1.28 1.64 -22.25
C ALA A 95 -2.83 1.68 -22.09
N GLY A 96 -3.45 2.84 -22.28
CA GLY A 96 -4.90 3.01 -22.12
C GLY A 96 -5.39 3.16 -20.67
N LEU A 97 -4.47 3.31 -19.71
CA LEU A 97 -4.74 3.47 -18.29
C LEU A 97 -4.25 4.83 -17.80
N ASN A 98 -4.89 5.36 -16.77
CA ASN A 98 -4.38 6.46 -15.98
C ASN A 98 -3.53 5.89 -14.84
N VAL A 99 -2.24 6.20 -14.82
CA VAL A 99 -1.27 5.61 -13.90
C VAL A 99 -0.63 6.71 -13.05
N PHE A 100 -0.46 6.46 -11.75
CA PHE A 100 0.44 7.25 -10.90
C PHE A 100 1.11 6.39 -9.83
N VAL A 101 2.23 6.89 -9.29
CA VAL A 101 3.01 6.23 -8.23
C VAL A 101 3.10 7.13 -7.00
N GLN A 102 2.98 6.53 -5.82
CA GLN A 102 3.22 7.17 -4.54
C GLN A 102 4.34 6.46 -3.78
N TYR A 103 5.20 7.25 -3.14
CA TYR A 103 6.19 6.78 -2.17
C TYR A 103 5.85 7.38 -0.82
N TYR A 104 5.80 6.55 0.22
CA TYR A 104 5.56 6.97 1.61
C TYR A 104 6.66 6.41 2.52
N ALA A 105 7.37 7.28 3.22
CA ALA A 105 8.35 6.89 4.22
C ALA A 105 7.71 6.80 5.60
N ASP A 106 7.76 5.62 6.22
CA ASP A 106 7.33 5.48 7.60
C ASP A 106 8.25 6.27 8.53
N ALA A 107 7.68 7.12 9.38
CA ALA A 107 8.49 7.97 10.24
C ALA A 107 9.26 7.17 11.31
N SER A 108 8.75 5.99 11.69
CA SER A 108 9.26 5.20 12.82
C SER A 108 10.29 4.15 12.45
N SER A 109 10.36 3.75 11.18
CA SER A 109 11.21 2.67 10.68
C SER A 109 11.86 3.05 9.35
N PRO A 110 12.99 2.43 8.99
CA PRO A 110 13.65 2.63 7.69
C PRO A 110 12.89 1.93 6.54
N THR A 111 11.57 2.12 6.48
CA THR A 111 10.65 1.47 5.55
C THR A 111 10.03 2.48 4.60
N LEU A 112 10.09 2.18 3.31
CA LEU A 112 9.40 2.89 2.25
C LEU A 112 8.25 2.02 1.72
N ARG A 113 7.02 2.53 1.76
CA ARG A 113 5.87 1.99 1.02
C ARG A 113 5.84 2.60 -0.37
N THR A 114 5.66 1.77 -1.38
CA THR A 114 5.40 2.19 -2.75
C THR A 114 4.02 1.72 -3.18
N LEU A 115 3.21 2.60 -3.78
CA LEU A 115 1.89 2.29 -4.31
C LEU A 115 1.83 2.75 -5.76
N ILE A 116 1.61 1.84 -6.70
CA ILE A 116 1.25 2.19 -8.08
C ILE A 116 -0.24 1.96 -8.26
N THR A 117 -0.94 2.96 -8.80
CA THR A 117 -2.38 2.93 -9.02
C THR A 117 -2.68 3.10 -10.50
N LEU A 118 -3.57 2.26 -11.03
CA LEU A 118 -3.97 2.20 -12.43
C LEU A 118 -5.50 2.28 -12.54
N SER A 119 -6.00 3.29 -13.24
CA SER A 119 -7.44 3.47 -13.47
C SER A 119 -7.80 3.30 -14.94
N ASN A 120 -8.76 2.43 -15.22
CA ASN A 120 -9.33 2.27 -16.55
C ASN A 120 -10.62 3.09 -16.67
N THR A 121 -10.54 4.23 -17.35
CA THR A 121 -11.70 5.10 -17.60
C THR A 121 -12.40 4.79 -18.93
N GLY A 122 -11.91 3.79 -19.68
CA GLY A 122 -12.46 3.35 -20.95
C GLY A 122 -13.68 2.43 -20.79
N ALA A 123 -14.25 2.02 -21.94
CA ALA A 123 -15.44 1.19 -22.00
C ALA A 123 -15.15 -0.33 -22.02
N GLY A 124 -13.90 -0.74 -22.20
CA GLY A 124 -13.47 -2.14 -22.26
C GLY A 124 -12.41 -2.45 -21.21
N SER A 125 -12.24 -3.74 -20.86
CA SER A 125 -11.16 -4.19 -19.97
C SER A 125 -9.79 -4.00 -20.62
N VAL A 126 -8.78 -3.74 -19.80
CA VAL A 126 -7.38 -3.64 -20.23
C VAL A 126 -6.55 -4.68 -19.49
N SER A 127 -5.96 -5.60 -20.24
CA SER A 127 -4.93 -6.53 -19.73
C SER A 127 -3.55 -5.90 -19.91
N THR A 128 -2.77 -5.82 -18.84
CA THR A 128 -1.42 -5.22 -18.87
C THR A 128 -0.47 -5.94 -17.91
N THR A 129 0.82 -5.70 -18.09
CA THR A 129 1.86 -6.08 -17.14
C THR A 129 2.38 -4.84 -16.44
N VAL A 130 2.42 -4.88 -15.11
CA VAL A 130 3.14 -3.92 -14.28
C VAL A 130 4.45 -4.56 -13.86
N ARG A 131 5.56 -3.98 -14.33
CA ARG A 131 6.91 -4.40 -13.98
C ARG A 131 7.49 -3.47 -12.94
N LEU A 132 7.89 -4.02 -11.80
CA LEU A 132 8.76 -3.38 -10.82
C LEU A 132 10.22 -3.68 -11.18
N GLN A 133 11.06 -2.64 -11.19
CA GLN A 133 12.51 -2.77 -11.35
C GLN A 133 13.20 -2.07 -10.19
N ASN A 134 13.94 -2.86 -9.41
CA ASN A 134 14.62 -2.38 -8.23
C ASN A 134 16.10 -2.71 -8.30
N ASN A 135 16.90 -1.78 -8.85
CA ASN A 135 18.35 -1.92 -8.84
C ASN A 135 18.88 -1.69 -7.41
N VAL A 136 19.70 -2.62 -6.94
CA VAL A 136 20.30 -2.59 -5.61
C VAL A 136 21.73 -2.08 -5.71
N GLY A 137 22.12 -1.13 -4.85
CA GLY A 137 23.44 -0.49 -4.96
C GLY A 137 24.63 -1.37 -4.54
N SER A 138 24.38 -2.50 -3.89
CA SER A 138 25.40 -3.54 -3.60
C SER A 138 26.11 -4.16 -4.81
N ASP A 139 25.78 -3.73 -6.03
CA ASP A 139 26.62 -3.90 -7.20
C ASP A 139 26.94 -5.37 -7.53
N SER A 140 28.10 -5.65 -8.13
CA SER A 140 28.56 -7.03 -8.38
C SER A 140 28.74 -7.89 -7.11
N ALA A 141 28.70 -7.29 -5.93
CA ALA A 141 28.77 -8.00 -4.65
C ALA A 141 27.40 -8.50 -4.17
N THR A 142 26.29 -8.06 -4.77
CA THR A 142 24.93 -8.45 -4.38
C THR A 142 24.76 -9.97 -4.26
N ARG A 143 24.19 -10.39 -3.14
CA ARG A 143 23.74 -11.77 -2.89
C ARG A 143 22.31 -11.79 -2.40
N THR A 144 21.62 -12.90 -2.69
CA THR A 144 20.37 -13.24 -2.01
C THR A 144 20.71 -13.86 -0.66
N ILE A 145 20.33 -13.19 0.42
CA ILE A 145 20.58 -13.65 1.79
C ILE A 145 19.51 -14.64 2.24
N ALA A 146 18.25 -14.32 1.95
CA ALA A 146 17.11 -15.19 2.22
C ALA A 146 15.90 -14.78 1.39
N THR A 147 15.00 -15.74 1.22
CA THR A 147 13.69 -15.58 0.61
C THR A 147 12.61 -16.06 1.59
N SER A 148 11.36 -15.71 1.32
CA SER A 148 10.24 -16.10 2.19
C SER A 148 9.95 -17.60 2.23
N SER A 149 10.44 -18.37 1.25
CA SER A 149 10.37 -19.83 1.25
C SER A 149 11.42 -20.48 2.16
N GLY A 150 12.34 -19.69 2.72
CA GLY A 150 13.38 -20.16 3.66
C GLY A 150 14.65 -20.65 2.97
N ASP A 151 14.87 -20.29 1.70
CA ASP A 151 16.09 -20.56 0.96
C ASP A 151 16.70 -19.29 0.33
N THR A 152 17.58 -19.44 -0.65
CA THR A 152 18.22 -18.31 -1.37
C THR A 152 17.86 -18.29 -2.87
N ALA A 153 16.93 -19.14 -3.31
CA ALA A 153 16.50 -19.21 -4.70
C ALA A 153 15.28 -18.29 -4.87
N PHE A 154 15.46 -17.17 -5.56
CA PHE A 154 14.35 -16.23 -5.76
C PHE A 154 13.38 -16.73 -6.83
N THR A 155 12.14 -16.98 -6.42
CA THR A 155 11.04 -17.45 -7.26
C THR A 155 9.77 -16.62 -7.06
N ALA A 156 8.77 -16.81 -7.92
CA ALA A 156 7.49 -16.14 -7.78
C ALA A 156 6.70 -16.57 -6.53
N ALA A 157 7.08 -17.69 -5.89
CA ALA A 157 6.50 -18.13 -4.62
C ALA A 157 7.00 -17.29 -3.44
N ASP A 158 8.05 -16.48 -3.64
CA ASP A 158 8.62 -15.67 -2.57
C ASP A 158 7.88 -14.33 -2.42
N ARG A 159 7.25 -14.13 -1.26
CA ARG A 159 6.61 -12.87 -0.85
C ARG A 159 7.62 -11.75 -0.67
N TRP A 160 8.81 -12.11 -0.23
CA TRP A 160 9.91 -11.19 -0.01
C TRP A 160 11.25 -11.84 -0.33
N ILE A 161 12.22 -10.99 -0.63
CA ILE A 161 13.63 -11.33 -0.80
C ILE A 161 14.49 -10.34 -0.02
N ILE A 162 15.56 -10.83 0.59
CA ILE A 162 16.61 -10.02 1.20
C ILE A 162 17.84 -10.05 0.31
N THR A 163 18.33 -8.86 -0.07
CA THR A 163 19.61 -8.69 -0.77
C THR A 163 20.61 -7.97 0.10
N ASP A 164 21.88 -8.33 0.03
CA ASP A 164 22.98 -7.69 0.78
C ASP A 164 24.31 -7.96 0.06
N ASP A 165 25.36 -7.22 0.42
CA ASP A 165 26.74 -7.47 -0.03
C ASP A 165 27.46 -8.57 0.80
N ASP A 166 26.81 -9.05 1.86
CA ASP A 166 27.24 -10.13 2.78
C ASP A 166 28.56 -9.83 3.52
N ASN A 167 28.86 -8.55 3.78
CA ASN A 167 30.02 -8.15 4.57
C ASN A 167 29.75 -8.13 6.10
N GLY A 168 28.64 -8.73 6.55
CA GLY A 168 28.35 -9.10 7.94
C GLY A 168 28.16 -7.96 8.96
N SER A 169 28.70 -6.75 8.73
CA SER A 169 28.56 -5.59 9.62
C SER A 169 28.94 -4.22 9.02
N GLY A 170 29.13 -4.11 7.70
CA GLY A 170 29.40 -2.85 7.02
C GLY A 170 29.35 -2.98 5.51
N GLY A 171 29.45 -1.87 4.78
CA GLY A 171 29.20 -1.83 3.34
C GLY A 171 27.85 -1.20 3.04
N ASP A 172 27.17 -1.70 2.02
CA ASP A 172 25.90 -1.17 1.57
C ASP A 172 24.75 -1.72 2.43
N PRO A 173 23.63 -0.99 2.60
CA PRO A 173 22.51 -1.49 3.39
C PRO A 173 21.92 -2.78 2.83
N ALA A 174 21.73 -3.77 3.70
CA ALA A 174 20.86 -4.90 3.42
C ALA A 174 19.44 -4.41 3.15
N ASN A 175 18.78 -5.00 2.17
CA ASN A 175 17.49 -4.55 1.67
C ASN A 175 16.48 -5.70 1.64
N THR A 176 15.40 -5.52 2.40
CA THR A 176 14.22 -6.37 2.29
C THR A 176 13.28 -5.80 1.24
N HIS A 177 13.01 -6.56 0.19
CA HIS A 177 12.04 -6.26 -0.85
C HIS A 177 10.80 -7.10 -0.63
N VAL A 178 9.69 -6.48 -0.23
CA VAL A 178 8.40 -7.16 0.00
C VAL A 178 7.49 -6.89 -1.18
N LEU A 179 7.18 -7.96 -1.91
CA LEU A 179 6.52 -7.90 -3.21
C LEU A 179 5.02 -8.13 -3.14
N TRP A 180 4.56 -8.96 -2.21
CA TRP A 180 3.15 -9.27 -2.00
C TRP A 180 2.89 -9.82 -0.59
N GLY A 181 1.65 -9.65 -0.11
CA GLY A 181 1.18 -10.10 1.20
C GLY A 181 0.57 -11.50 1.18
N SER A 182 0.29 -12.05 2.36
CA SER A 182 -0.47 -13.30 2.48
C SER A 182 -1.78 -13.21 1.69
N ASN A 183 -2.07 -14.24 0.87
CA ASN A 183 -3.23 -14.33 -0.05
C ASN A 183 -3.35 -13.24 -1.13
N GLY A 184 -2.38 -12.33 -1.23
CA GLY A 184 -2.33 -11.38 -2.33
C GLY A 184 -1.98 -12.06 -3.65
N GLN A 185 -2.23 -11.36 -4.75
CA GLN A 185 -1.73 -11.77 -6.06
C GLN A 185 -0.19 -11.82 -6.05
N ALA A 186 0.38 -12.97 -6.41
CA ALA A 186 1.82 -13.14 -6.65
C ALA A 186 2.23 -12.64 -8.05
N PRO A 187 3.50 -12.26 -8.26
CA PRO A 187 4.00 -11.90 -9.59
C PRO A 187 3.97 -13.12 -10.53
N ALA A 188 3.74 -12.88 -11.82
CA ALA A 188 3.80 -13.89 -12.86
C ALA A 188 5.25 -14.29 -13.21
N ASN A 189 6.19 -13.37 -13.02
CA ASN A 189 7.61 -13.59 -13.26
C ASN A 189 8.46 -12.76 -12.29
N VAL A 190 9.62 -13.28 -11.93
CA VAL A 190 10.61 -12.59 -11.10
C VAL A 190 12.01 -12.75 -11.66
N GLY A 191 12.94 -11.91 -11.24
CA GLY A 191 14.34 -12.04 -11.63
C GLY A 191 15.29 -11.25 -10.75
N LEU A 192 16.57 -11.63 -10.80
CA LEU A 192 17.68 -10.92 -10.14
C LEU A 192 18.43 -9.97 -11.10
N THR A 193 17.80 -9.64 -12.22
CA THR A 193 18.37 -8.79 -13.25
C THR A 193 17.33 -7.76 -13.70
N VAL A 194 17.71 -6.49 -13.69
CA VAL A 194 16.83 -5.35 -14.02
C VAL A 194 17.26 -4.70 -15.36
N PHE A 195 17.34 -3.37 -15.42
CA PHE A 195 17.94 -2.62 -16.53
C PHE A 195 19.47 -2.64 -16.42
N SER A 196 20.19 -2.07 -17.40
CA SER A 196 21.68 -2.10 -17.44
C SER A 196 22.37 -0.76 -17.21
N ALA A 197 21.63 0.34 -17.06
CA ALA A 197 22.18 1.70 -17.00
C ALA A 197 23.06 1.98 -15.77
N SER A 198 22.85 1.23 -14.67
CA SER A 198 23.55 1.36 -13.39
C SER A 198 23.91 -0.03 -12.86
N GLY A 199 24.50 -0.87 -13.71
CA GLY A 199 24.61 -2.30 -13.40
C GLY A 199 23.28 -3.03 -13.62
N THR A 200 23.29 -4.34 -13.43
CA THR A 200 22.15 -5.22 -13.73
C THR A 200 21.54 -5.85 -12.48
N GLN A 201 22.22 -5.77 -11.35
CA GLN A 201 21.86 -6.43 -10.10
C GLN A 201 20.63 -5.75 -9.49
N GLY A 202 19.61 -6.54 -9.19
CA GLY A 202 18.38 -5.96 -8.67
C GLY A 202 17.26 -6.97 -8.56
N VAL A 203 16.13 -6.53 -8.03
CA VAL A 203 14.90 -7.32 -7.94
C VAL A 203 13.94 -6.86 -9.02
N LEU A 204 13.53 -7.80 -9.87
CA LEU A 204 12.49 -7.61 -10.89
C LEU A 204 11.27 -8.43 -10.49
N ALA A 205 10.08 -7.84 -10.65
CA ALA A 205 8.81 -8.54 -10.49
C ALA A 205 7.78 -8.04 -11.52
N ASP A 206 7.15 -8.98 -12.24
CA ASP A 206 6.11 -8.71 -13.24
C ASP A 206 4.76 -9.18 -12.73
N PHE A 207 3.80 -8.26 -12.59
CA PHE A 207 2.42 -8.54 -12.21
C PHE A 207 1.52 -8.40 -13.43
N ALA A 208 0.76 -9.45 -13.76
CA ALA A 208 -0.26 -9.41 -14.80
C ALA A 208 -1.57 -8.91 -14.20
N LEU A 209 -2.13 -7.82 -14.72
CA LEU A 209 -3.38 -7.23 -14.23
C LEU A 209 -4.42 -7.18 -15.34
N ASP A 210 -5.65 -7.51 -15.00
CA ASP A 210 -6.83 -7.35 -15.84
C ASP A 210 -7.75 -6.30 -15.23
N ILE A 211 -7.65 -5.06 -15.72
CA ILE A 211 -8.36 -3.91 -15.16
C ILE A 211 -9.67 -3.69 -15.91
N ALA A 212 -10.79 -3.98 -15.24
CA ALA A 212 -12.12 -3.84 -15.82
C ALA A 212 -12.46 -2.37 -16.16
N ALA A 213 -13.36 -2.18 -17.11
CA ALA A 213 -13.85 -0.85 -17.48
C ALA A 213 -14.44 -0.12 -16.26
N GLY A 214 -14.02 1.12 -16.04
CA GLY A 214 -14.49 1.97 -14.94
C GLY A 214 -13.90 1.63 -13.56
N THR A 215 -12.90 0.73 -13.48
CA THR A 215 -12.30 0.30 -12.22
C THR A 215 -10.90 0.89 -12.01
N THR A 216 -10.43 0.82 -10.77
CA THR A 216 -9.09 1.23 -10.36
C THR A 216 -8.48 0.10 -9.56
N GLU A 217 -7.27 -0.30 -9.94
CA GLU A 217 -6.50 -1.33 -9.25
C GLU A 217 -5.14 -0.75 -8.84
N SER A 218 -4.55 -1.31 -7.79
CA SER A 218 -3.24 -0.89 -7.28
C SER A 218 -2.36 -2.08 -6.92
N LEU A 219 -1.05 -1.86 -6.94
CA LEU A 219 -0.06 -2.77 -6.36
C LEU A 219 0.74 -2.00 -5.32
N MET A 220 0.99 -2.63 -4.17
CA MET A 220 1.69 -2.04 -3.04
C MET A 220 2.93 -2.86 -2.68
N PHE A 221 4.05 -2.19 -2.46
CA PHE A 221 5.34 -2.81 -2.18
C PHE A 221 5.95 -2.17 -0.93
N PHE A 222 6.83 -2.90 -0.25
CA PHE A 222 7.65 -2.33 0.81
C PHE A 222 9.12 -2.60 0.56
N ASN A 223 9.94 -1.61 0.88
CA ASN A 223 11.37 -1.73 0.96
C ASN A 223 11.83 -1.28 2.33
N GLN A 224 12.59 -2.12 3.02
CA GLN A 224 13.14 -1.76 4.31
C GLN A 224 14.64 -1.99 4.33
N LEU A 225 15.36 -0.95 4.76
CA LEU A 225 16.81 -0.98 4.87
C LEU A 225 17.23 -1.46 6.25
N TYR A 226 18.28 -2.28 6.30
CA TYR A 226 18.87 -2.83 7.51
C TYR A 226 20.38 -2.68 7.49
N THR A 227 20.98 -2.72 8.68
CA THR A 227 22.45 -2.63 8.82
C THR A 227 23.18 -3.92 8.47
N SER A 228 22.45 -5.03 8.26
CA SER A 228 23.00 -6.31 7.82
C SER A 228 21.88 -7.24 7.36
N GLY A 229 22.21 -8.26 6.57
CA GLY A 229 21.29 -9.32 6.19
C GLY A 229 20.68 -10.06 7.39
N SER A 230 21.44 -10.23 8.48
CA SER A 230 20.92 -10.87 9.72
C SER A 230 19.85 -10.03 10.41
N ALA A 231 20.01 -8.70 10.42
CA ALA A 231 18.99 -7.79 10.93
C ALA A 231 17.75 -7.78 10.03
N ALA A 232 17.94 -7.84 8.71
CA ALA A 232 16.85 -7.96 7.75
C ALA A 232 16.04 -9.26 7.95
N GLN A 233 16.71 -10.39 8.16
CA GLN A 233 16.07 -11.68 8.47
C GLN A 233 15.27 -11.65 9.77
N ALA A 234 15.72 -10.91 10.78
CA ALA A 234 14.97 -10.73 12.02
C ALA A 234 13.74 -9.83 11.81
N GLY A 235 13.81 -8.86 10.91
CA GLY A 235 12.78 -7.85 10.71
C GLY A 235 11.65 -8.21 9.74
N VAL A 236 11.86 -9.17 8.82
CA VAL A 236 10.84 -9.59 7.82
C VAL A 236 9.51 -10.03 8.42
N VAL A 237 9.50 -10.47 9.68
CA VAL A 237 8.27 -10.86 10.39
C VAL A 237 7.25 -9.71 10.49
N GLY A 238 7.69 -8.44 10.42
CA GLY A 238 6.83 -7.26 10.41
C GLY A 238 5.90 -7.15 9.19
N PHE A 239 6.16 -7.94 8.14
CA PHE A 239 5.38 -7.95 6.90
C PHE A 239 4.53 -9.23 6.69
N ASN A 240 4.45 -10.11 7.69
CA ASN A 240 3.64 -11.32 7.57
C ASN A 240 2.15 -11.01 7.58
N ASP A 241 1.73 -10.12 8.48
CA ASP A 241 0.32 -9.79 8.72
C ASP A 241 0.17 -8.27 8.86
N LEU A 242 -0.27 -7.61 7.78
CA LEU A 242 -0.61 -6.20 7.81
C LEU A 242 -2.11 -6.04 8.07
N THR A 243 -2.47 -5.43 9.20
CA THR A 243 -3.84 -5.01 9.46
C THR A 243 -4.07 -3.60 8.93
N SER A 244 -5.32 -3.23 8.66
CA SER A 244 -5.68 -1.89 8.15
C SER A 244 -5.27 -0.72 9.05
N THR A 245 -4.90 -0.99 10.31
CA THR A 245 -4.40 0.00 11.27
C THR A 245 -2.87 0.07 11.32
N ASN A 246 -2.17 -0.74 10.54
CA ASN A 246 -0.71 -0.74 10.53
C ASN A 246 -0.20 0.65 10.08
N PRO A 247 0.78 1.26 10.79
CA PRO A 247 1.34 2.56 10.41
C PRO A 247 1.86 2.63 8.96
N LEU A 248 2.34 1.50 8.42
CA LEU A 248 2.75 1.38 7.03
C LEU A 248 1.61 1.65 6.04
N LEU A 249 0.35 1.51 6.46
CA LEU A 249 -0.85 1.78 5.66
C LEU A 249 -1.44 3.18 5.91
N ALA A 250 -0.76 4.03 6.70
CA ALA A 250 -1.22 5.37 6.99
C ALA A 250 -1.50 6.17 5.71
N GLY A 251 -2.60 6.93 5.73
CA GLY A 251 -3.06 7.75 4.62
C GLY A 251 -3.83 6.99 3.53
N LEU A 252 -3.99 5.67 3.63
CA LEU A 252 -4.84 4.90 2.70
C LEU A 252 -6.25 4.77 3.27
N SER A 253 -7.24 5.13 2.46
CA SER A 253 -8.65 4.89 2.77
C SER A 253 -9.03 3.41 2.63
N PRO A 254 -10.12 2.94 3.25
CA PRO A 254 -10.62 1.58 3.04
C PRO A 254 -10.86 1.24 1.56
N ALA A 255 -11.32 2.21 0.77
CA ALA A 255 -11.51 2.03 -0.67
C ALA A 255 -10.17 1.79 -1.40
N GLN A 256 -9.13 2.55 -1.08
CA GLN A 256 -7.80 2.33 -1.64
C GLN A 256 -7.22 0.97 -1.22
N LEU A 257 -7.39 0.57 0.05
CA LEU A 257 -6.96 -0.74 0.51
C LEU A 257 -7.65 -1.87 -0.26
N SER A 258 -8.94 -1.73 -0.56
CA SER A 258 -9.69 -2.73 -1.36
C SER A 258 -9.30 -2.79 -2.84
N GLN A 259 -8.55 -1.80 -3.34
CA GLN A 259 -8.05 -1.77 -4.73
C GLN A 259 -6.67 -2.42 -4.86
N ILE A 260 -5.99 -2.74 -3.75
CA ILE A 260 -4.67 -3.33 -3.78
C ILE A 260 -4.80 -4.83 -4.08
N GLN A 261 -4.21 -5.28 -5.19
CA GLN A 261 -4.35 -6.64 -5.69
C GLN A 261 -3.34 -7.63 -5.08
N ASN A 262 -2.14 -7.15 -4.75
CA ASN A 262 -1.06 -7.98 -4.21
C ASN A 262 -1.04 -8.05 -2.67
N TRP A 263 -2.11 -7.64 -2.00
CA TRP A 263 -2.31 -7.76 -0.56
C TRP A 263 -3.78 -8.05 -0.26
N GLU A 264 -4.05 -8.98 0.65
CA GLU A 264 -5.35 -9.11 1.27
C GLU A 264 -5.30 -8.50 2.67
N PHE A 265 -6.20 -7.54 2.95
CA PHE A 265 -6.36 -6.98 4.28
C PHE A 265 -7.63 -7.56 4.90
N GLU A 266 -7.53 -8.09 6.11
CA GLU A 266 -8.73 -8.50 6.83
C GLU A 266 -9.70 -7.32 6.93
N ALA A 267 -10.92 -7.52 6.42
CA ALA A 267 -11.96 -6.53 6.54
C ALA A 267 -12.22 -6.30 8.03
N GLN A 268 -12.14 -5.04 8.48
CA GLN A 268 -12.60 -4.74 9.83
C GLN A 268 -14.08 -5.11 9.90
N ALA A 269 -14.44 -5.96 10.85
CA ALA A 269 -15.84 -6.23 11.14
C ALA A 269 -16.51 -4.88 11.41
N VAL A 270 -17.38 -4.44 10.50
CA VAL A 270 -18.22 -3.27 10.74
C VAL A 270 -19.06 -3.62 11.97
N PRO A 271 -18.96 -2.88 13.09
CA PRO A 271 -19.83 -3.13 14.22
C PRO A 271 -21.26 -2.96 13.72
N GLU A 272 -22.07 -4.02 13.79
CA GLU A 272 -23.51 -3.91 13.52
C GLU A 272 -24.03 -2.71 14.31
N PRO A 273 -24.73 -1.75 13.68
CA PRO A 273 -25.25 -0.59 14.38
C PRO A 273 -26.07 -1.13 15.54
N SER A 274 -25.67 -0.74 16.76
CA SER A 274 -26.31 -1.22 17.97
C SER A 274 -27.79 -0.90 17.86
N VAL A 275 -28.61 -1.92 17.60
CA VAL A 275 -30.05 -1.79 17.67
C VAL A 275 -30.30 -1.51 19.15
N ILE A 276 -30.44 -0.24 19.50
CA ILE A 276 -31.00 0.16 20.79
C ILE A 276 -32.34 -0.55 20.83
N ALA A 277 -32.39 -1.67 21.55
CA ALA A 277 -33.62 -2.34 21.90
C ALA A 277 -34.39 -1.31 22.72
N LEU A 278 -35.24 -0.54 22.05
CA LEU A 278 -36.24 0.30 22.68
C LEU A 278 -37.19 -0.69 23.36
N MET A 279 -36.86 -1.05 24.61
CA MET A 279 -37.73 -1.82 25.49
C MET A 279 -38.99 -0.98 25.69
N GLY A 280 -39.96 -1.19 24.82
CA GLY A 280 -41.31 -0.71 24.97
C GLY A 280 -41.86 -1.28 26.27
N LEU A 281 -42.06 -0.40 27.26
CA LEU A 281 -42.92 -0.64 28.40
C LEU A 281 -44.34 -0.88 27.88
N GLY A 282 -44.64 -2.14 27.57
CA GLY A 282 -45.96 -2.61 27.19
C GLY A 282 -46.89 -2.59 28.40
N LEU A 283 -47.85 -1.67 28.36
CA LEU A 283 -49.02 -1.58 29.22
C LEU A 283 -49.71 -2.95 29.44
N ALA A 284 -49.90 -3.31 30.71
CA ALA A 284 -50.72 -4.45 31.11
C ALA A 284 -52.20 -4.20 30.75
N GLY A 285 -52.69 -4.88 29.71
CA GLY A 285 -54.08 -4.85 29.25
C GLY A 285 -54.78 -6.19 29.48
N LEU A 286 -55.59 -6.22 30.53
CA LEU A 286 -56.60 -7.19 30.95
C LEU A 286 -57.25 -8.01 29.79
N ARG A 287 -57.09 -9.34 29.77
CA ARG A 287 -57.90 -10.24 28.91
C ARG A 287 -58.99 -10.93 29.74
N LEU A 288 -60.23 -10.51 29.52
CA LEU A 288 -61.44 -11.22 29.95
C LEU A 288 -61.58 -12.53 29.15
N SER A 289 -61.74 -13.62 29.89
CA SER A 289 -61.98 -14.97 29.39
C SER A 289 -63.42 -15.10 28.85
N ARG A 290 -63.60 -15.58 27.62
CA ARG A 290 -64.91 -16.00 27.09
C ARG A 290 -64.87 -17.44 26.59
N ARG A 291 -65.35 -18.32 27.47
CA ARG A 291 -65.55 -19.76 27.32
C ARG A 291 -66.69 -20.01 26.32
N THR A 292 -66.48 -20.80 25.27
CA THR A 292 -67.57 -21.47 24.56
C THR A 292 -67.19 -22.91 24.23
N SER A 293 -67.96 -23.84 24.75
CA SER A 293 -67.88 -25.27 24.43
C SER A 293 -68.70 -25.57 23.18
N LYS A 294 -68.22 -26.45 22.30
CA LYS A 294 -69.08 -27.20 21.39
C LYS A 294 -68.62 -28.65 21.32
N SER A 295 -69.36 -29.49 22.03
CA SER A 295 -69.45 -30.93 21.85
C SER A 295 -70.63 -31.21 20.91
N GLY A 296 -70.43 -32.04 19.89
CA GLY A 296 -71.48 -32.37 18.92
C GLY A 296 -71.12 -33.54 18.00
N ARG A 297 -71.28 -34.74 18.55
CA ARG A 297 -71.48 -36.09 17.97
C ARG A 297 -71.68 -36.26 16.43
N ARG A 298 -70.94 -37.26 15.91
CA ARG A 298 -71.28 -38.34 14.94
C ARG A 298 -72.78 -38.74 14.92
N ALA A 299 -73.40 -39.33 13.90
CA ALA A 299 -73.04 -39.86 12.57
C ALA A 299 -74.36 -40.24 11.85
N ALA A 300 -74.25 -40.56 10.54
CA ALA A 300 -75.18 -41.28 9.67
C ALA A 300 -76.46 -40.55 9.23
#